data_AF-A0A8K0CB81-F1
#
_entry.id   AF-A0A8K0CB81-F1
#
_cell.length_a   1.000
_cell.length_b   1.000
_cell.length_c   1.000
_cell.angle_alpha   90.00
_cell.angle_beta   90.00
_cell.angle_gamma   90.00
#
_symmetry.space_group_name_H-M   'P 1'
#
loop_
_entity.id
_entity.type
_entity.pdbx_description
1 polymer ?
#
loop_
_entity_poly.entity_id
_entity_poly.type
_entity_poly.pdbx_seq_one_letter_code
_entity_poly.pdbx_strand_id
1 'polypeptide(L)'
;MYFSVFFLLLIGSVWSIPHHTADHANHCHIEDADSKLHHIEVGEKLSLPGKCQIVTCEKDFTISALTCAAVAVPAGCTETEIDYKKSYPDCCPQIVCKEKN
;
A
#
# COMPACT_ATOMS: atom_id res chain seq x y z
N MET A 1 54.90 44.32 15.17
CA MET A 1 53.85 44.21 16.19
C MET A 1 52.56 43.87 15.48
N TYR A 2 52.09 42.63 15.67
CA TYR A 2 50.81 42.08 15.20
C TYR A 2 50.49 42.19 13.70
N PHE A 3 51.18 41.36 12.90
CA PHE A 3 50.64 40.77 11.67
C PHE A 3 49.48 39.85 12.11
N SER A 4 48.38 40.48 12.51
CA SER A 4 47.34 39.87 13.35
C SER A 4 46.35 39.10 12.50
N VAL A 5 46.67 37.83 12.24
CA VAL A 5 45.75 36.68 12.33
C VAL A 5 44.28 36.92 11.91
N PHE A 6 44.04 37.68 10.84
CA PHE A 6 42.72 37.81 10.18
C PHE A 6 42.68 37.01 8.88
N PHE A 7 43.57 36.01 8.75
CA PHE A 7 43.71 35.18 7.56
C PHE A 7 43.15 33.76 7.71
N LEU A 8 42.64 33.35 8.88
CA LEU A 8 42.20 31.96 9.10
C LEU A 8 40.97 31.83 10.00
N LEU A 9 39.93 32.64 9.77
CA LEU A 9 38.58 32.40 10.32
C LEU A 9 37.49 32.53 9.25
N LEU A 10 37.82 32.20 8.00
CA LEU A 10 36.87 31.73 6.98
C LEU A 10 37.06 30.23 6.74
N ILE A 11 37.44 29.50 7.79
CA ILE A 11 37.37 28.04 7.78
C ILE A 11 35.88 27.74 7.89
N GLY A 12 35.29 27.36 6.77
CA GLY A 12 33.89 27.05 6.66
C GLY A 12 33.49 26.06 7.73
N SER A 13 32.80 26.53 8.76
CA SER A 13 31.91 25.67 9.51
C SER A 13 30.64 25.55 8.67
N VAL A 14 30.73 24.77 7.59
CA VAL A 14 29.56 24.06 7.08
C VAL A 14 29.22 23.09 8.21
N TRP A 15 28.43 23.58 9.16
CA TRP A 15 27.74 22.70 10.09
C TRP A 15 26.85 21.86 9.18
N SER A 16 27.28 20.63 8.91
CA SER A 16 26.40 19.61 8.37
C SER A 16 25.22 19.56 9.33
N ILE A 17 24.13 20.22 8.95
CA ILE A 17 22.86 20.06 9.64
C ILE A 17 22.58 18.55 9.50
N PRO A 18 22.50 17.78 10.59
CA PRO A 18 22.02 16.43 10.48
C PRO A 18 20.60 16.55 9.93
N HIS A 19 20.40 16.13 8.67
CA HIS A 19 19.08 15.85 8.13
C HIS A 19 18.52 14.68 8.95
N HIS A 20 18.02 14.97 10.15
CA HIS A 20 17.08 14.10 10.81
C HIS A 20 15.81 14.16 9.97
N THR A 21 15.74 13.35 8.92
CA THR A 21 14.48 12.99 8.30
C THR A 21 13.75 12.13 9.32
N ALA A 22 13.13 12.80 10.29
CA ALA A 22 12.09 12.22 11.13
C ALA A 22 10.82 12.03 10.28
N ASP A 23 10.97 11.46 9.09
CA ASP A 23 9.87 10.85 8.37
C ASP A 23 9.71 9.47 9.01
N HIS A 24 9.09 9.47 10.19
CA HIS A 24 8.72 8.23 10.85
C HIS A 24 7.63 7.60 10.00
N ALA A 25 8.11 6.75 9.11
CA ALA A 25 7.41 5.91 8.15
C ALA A 25 6.30 5.09 8.83
N ASN A 26 5.12 5.71 9.04
CA ASN A 26 3.93 5.05 9.58
C ASN A 26 2.91 4.68 8.49
N HIS A 27 3.35 4.61 7.24
CA HIS A 27 2.48 4.36 6.10
C HIS A 27 3.14 3.38 5.12
N CYS A 28 2.30 2.57 4.48
CA CYS A 28 2.68 1.72 3.37
C CYS A 28 2.41 2.45 2.05
N HIS A 29 3.20 2.14 1.03
CA HIS A 29 2.98 2.62 -0.33
C HIS A 29 2.64 1.47 -1.26
N ILE A 30 1.57 1.61 -2.04
CA ILE A 30 1.20 0.64 -3.07
C ILE A 30 0.84 1.35 -4.36
N GLU A 31 1.32 0.82 -5.48
CA GLU A 31 0.96 1.27 -6.82
C GLU A 31 -0.22 0.41 -7.32
N ASP A 32 -1.27 1.06 -7.83
CA ASP A 32 -2.39 0.35 -8.45
C ASP A 32 -2.14 -0.02 -9.92
N ALA A 33 -3.15 -0.56 -10.60
CA ALA A 33 -3.04 -0.97 -12.00
C ALA A 33 -2.87 0.22 -12.97
N ASP A 34 -3.22 1.44 -12.55
CA ASP A 34 -3.13 2.68 -13.32
C ASP A 34 -1.87 3.49 -12.97
N SER A 35 -0.89 2.84 -12.33
CA SER A 35 0.34 3.47 -11.83
C SER A 35 0.13 4.60 -10.82
N LYS A 36 -1.01 4.61 -10.12
CA LYS A 36 -1.26 5.58 -9.06
C LYS A 36 -0.74 5.06 -7.73
N LEU A 37 0.07 5.89 -7.08
CA LEU A 37 0.59 5.64 -5.74
C LEU A 37 -0.49 5.92 -4.69
N HIS A 38 -0.77 4.94 -3.85
CA HIS A 38 -1.64 5.07 -2.68
C HIS A 38 -0.80 5.03 -1.41
N HIS A 39 -1.09 5.95 -0.49
CA HIS A 39 -0.52 5.99 0.85
C HIS A 39 -1.56 5.42 1.81
N ILE A 40 -1.19 4.39 2.56
CA ILE A 40 -2.10 3.67 3.46
C ILE A 40 -1.49 3.74 4.86
N GLU A 41 -2.25 4.26 5.82
CA GLU A 41 -1.78 4.31 7.21
C GLU A 41 -1.74 2.90 7.82
N VAL A 42 -0.87 2.67 8.80
CA VAL A 42 -0.85 1.39 9.53
C VAL A 42 -2.22 1.07 10.12
N GLY A 43 -2.72 -0.13 9.82
CA GLY A 43 -4.03 -0.64 10.22
C GLY A 43 -5.18 -0.25 9.28
N GLU A 44 -4.94 0.66 8.32
CA GLU A 44 -5.91 1.02 7.31
C GLU A 44 -6.01 -0.07 6.23
N LYS A 45 -7.21 -0.20 5.65
CA LYS A 45 -7.51 -1.12 4.56
C LYS A 45 -7.95 -0.36 3.33
N LEU A 46 -7.41 -0.72 2.18
CA LEU A 46 -7.73 -0.12 0.90
C LEU A 46 -8.15 -1.21 -0.10
N SER A 47 -9.30 -1.01 -0.77
CA SER A 47 -9.66 -1.80 -1.95
C SER A 47 -9.03 -1.13 -3.18
N LEU A 48 -8.21 -1.87 -3.94
CA LEU A 48 -7.55 -1.31 -5.12
C LEU A 48 -8.50 -1.32 -6.33
N PRO A 49 -8.68 -0.20 -7.03
CA PRO A 49 -9.43 -0.18 -8.29
C PRO A 49 -8.85 -1.17 -9.30
N GLY A 50 -9.71 -1.86 -10.05
CA GLY A 50 -9.29 -2.84 -11.06
C GLY A 50 -8.72 -4.16 -10.50
N LYS A 51 -8.66 -4.33 -9.18
CA LYS A 51 -8.31 -5.61 -8.53
C LYS A 51 -9.39 -5.98 -7.52
N CYS A 52 -9.77 -7.26 -7.51
CA CYS A 52 -10.71 -7.76 -6.50
C CYS A 52 -9.96 -8.25 -5.25
N GLN A 53 -9.39 -7.31 -4.52
CA GLN A 53 -8.65 -7.57 -3.29
C GLN A 53 -8.74 -6.36 -2.36
N ILE A 54 -8.53 -6.62 -1.07
CA ILE A 54 -8.31 -5.58 -0.07
C ILE A 54 -6.89 -5.70 0.46
N VAL A 55 -6.17 -4.60 0.50
CA VAL A 55 -4.82 -4.52 1.07
C VAL A 55 -4.88 -3.87 2.44
N THR A 56 -4.06 -4.33 3.36
CA THR A 56 -3.93 -3.75 4.71
C THR A 56 -2.46 -3.41 4.94
N CYS A 57 -2.18 -2.21 5.45
CA CYS A 57 -0.85 -1.87 5.91
C CYS A 57 -0.67 -2.41 7.34
N GLU A 58 0.22 -3.37 7.52
CA GLU A 58 0.49 -3.99 8.81
C GLU A 58 1.43 -3.14 9.67
N LYS A 59 1.50 -3.44 10.98
CA LYS A 59 2.30 -2.65 11.95
C LYS A 59 3.81 -2.70 11.71
N ASP A 60 4.29 -3.72 11.00
CA ASP A 60 5.67 -3.88 10.58
C ASP A 60 5.94 -3.24 9.21
N PHE A 61 4.99 -2.43 8.71
CA PHE A 61 5.03 -1.77 7.41
C PHE A 61 5.03 -2.74 6.22
N THR A 62 4.63 -3.99 6.45
CA THR A 62 4.34 -4.93 5.36
C THR A 62 2.92 -4.74 4.86
N ILE A 63 2.68 -5.15 3.61
CA ILE A 63 1.35 -5.11 3.01
C ILE A 63 0.81 -6.53 3.00
N SER A 64 -0.33 -6.74 3.66
CA SER A 64 -1.11 -7.96 3.52
C SER A 64 -2.21 -7.74 2.48
N ALA A 65 -2.41 -8.71 1.59
CA ALA A 65 -3.46 -8.67 0.58
C ALA A 65 -4.42 -9.83 0.81
N LEU A 66 -5.70 -9.53 0.91
CA LEU A 66 -6.77 -10.51 1.00
C LEU A 66 -7.56 -10.50 -0.32
N THR A 67 -7.58 -11.65 -0.98
CA THR A 67 -8.33 -11.91 -2.22
C THR A 67 -9.59 -12.72 -1.92
N CYS A 68 -10.44 -12.90 -2.92
CA CYS A 68 -11.59 -13.80 -2.82
C CYS A 68 -11.15 -15.23 -2.45
N ALA A 69 -12.00 -15.93 -1.69
CA ALA A 69 -11.74 -17.31 -1.32
C ALA A 69 -11.85 -18.23 -2.54
N ALA A 70 -10.84 -19.09 -2.72
CA ALA A 70 -10.92 -20.17 -3.70
C ALA A 70 -11.72 -21.33 -3.11
N VAL A 71 -12.88 -21.63 -3.71
CA VAL A 71 -13.80 -22.68 -3.25
C VAL A 71 -14.06 -23.67 -4.39
N ALA A 72 -14.19 -24.97 -4.05
CA ALA A 72 -14.55 -25.97 -5.04
C ALA A 72 -16.02 -25.80 -5.44
N VAL A 73 -16.30 -25.64 -6.74
CA VAL A 73 -17.66 -25.50 -7.26
C VAL A 73 -18.36 -26.86 -7.24
N PRO A 74 -19.48 -27.02 -6.51
CA PRO A 74 -20.22 -28.28 -6.49
C PRO A 74 -20.83 -28.62 -7.86
N ALA A 75 -21.06 -29.91 -8.12
CA ALA A 75 -21.69 -30.37 -9.36
C ALA A 75 -23.09 -29.77 -9.54
N GLY A 76 -23.34 -29.17 -10.70
CA GLY A 76 -24.61 -28.48 -11.01
C GLY A 76 -24.66 -27.01 -10.58
N CYS A 77 -23.58 -26.49 -10.00
CA CYS A 77 -23.39 -25.08 -9.73
C CYS A 77 -22.36 -24.47 -10.67
N THR A 78 -22.40 -23.15 -10.81
CA THR A 78 -21.45 -22.35 -11.59
C THR A 78 -20.93 -21.20 -10.74
N GLU A 79 -19.66 -20.88 -10.88
CA GLU A 79 -19.07 -19.68 -10.28
C GLU A 79 -19.26 -18.49 -11.24
N THR A 80 -19.67 -17.33 -10.73
CA THR A 80 -19.74 -16.10 -11.53
C THR A 80 -18.34 -15.55 -11.78
N GLU A 81 -18.18 -14.71 -12.79
CA GLU A 81 -16.92 -13.99 -12.98
C GLU A 81 -16.72 -12.91 -11.90
N ILE A 82 -15.47 -12.51 -11.70
CA ILE A 82 -15.09 -11.38 -10.84
C ILE A 82 -15.60 -10.08 -11.47
N ASP A 83 -16.29 -9.25 -10.69
CA ASP A 83 -16.74 -7.93 -11.12
C ASP A 83 -15.76 -6.84 -10.69
N TYR A 84 -14.76 -6.56 -11.54
CA TYR A 84 -13.73 -5.53 -11.29
C TYR A 84 -14.28 -4.10 -11.18
N LYS A 85 -15.58 -3.88 -11.45
CA LYS A 85 -16.22 -2.56 -11.27
C LYS A 85 -16.65 -2.32 -9.82
N LYS A 86 -16.67 -3.35 -8.99
CA LYS A 86 -17.02 -3.27 -7.56
C LYS A 86 -15.77 -3.33 -6.70
N SER A 87 -15.89 -2.81 -5.48
CA SER A 87 -14.84 -2.93 -4.46
C SER A 87 -14.92 -4.29 -3.78
N TYR A 88 -13.82 -4.75 -3.20
CA TYR A 88 -13.84 -5.92 -2.33
C TYR A 88 -14.72 -5.64 -1.09
N PRO A 89 -15.55 -6.58 -0.62
CA PRO A 89 -15.73 -7.97 -1.10
C PRO A 89 -16.79 -8.15 -2.19
N ASP A 90 -17.50 -7.09 -2.61
CA ASP A 90 -18.64 -7.18 -3.52
C ASP A 90 -18.26 -7.57 -4.97
N CYS A 91 -16.99 -7.42 -5.32
CA CYS A 91 -16.43 -7.89 -6.60
C CYS A 91 -16.22 -9.40 -6.66
N CYS A 92 -16.30 -10.11 -5.53
CA CYS A 92 -15.95 -11.53 -5.47
C CYS A 92 -16.97 -12.43 -6.18
N PRO A 93 -16.49 -13.53 -6.79
CA PRO A 93 -17.34 -14.45 -7.51
C PRO A 93 -18.30 -15.16 -6.54
N GLN A 94 -19.50 -15.45 -7.04
CA GLN A 94 -20.56 -16.11 -6.29
C GLN A 94 -20.82 -17.49 -6.89
N ILE A 95 -21.12 -18.48 -6.05
CA ILE A 95 -21.59 -19.78 -6.52
C ILE A 95 -23.10 -19.70 -6.74
N VAL A 96 -23.52 -19.90 -7.98
CA VAL A 96 -24.92 -19.98 -8.38
C VAL A 96 -25.24 -21.43 -8.70
N CYS A 97 -26.08 -22.06 -7.89
CA CYS A 97 -26.58 -23.40 -8.14
C CYS A 97 -27.95 -23.30 -8.83
N LYS A 98 -28.16 -24.07 -9.91
CA LYS A 98 -29.51 -24.25 -10.42
C LYS A 98 -30.28 -25.03 -9.36
N GLU A 99 -31.31 -24.43 -8.78
CA GLU A 99 -32.22 -25.16 -7.89
C GLU A 99 -32.70 -26.40 -8.64
N LYS A 100 -32.49 -27.58 -8.05
CA LYS A 100 -33.11 -28.80 -8.54
C LYS A 100 -34.60 -28.68 -8.27
N ASN A 101 -35.36 -28.29 -9.29
CA ASN A 101 -36.80 -28.47 -9.32
C ASN A 101 -37.14 -29.96 -9.39
#